data_AF-A0AAW8FBB2-F1
#
_entry.id   AF-A0AAW8FBB2-F1
#
_cell.length_a   1.000
_cell.length_b   1.000
_cell.length_c   1.000
_cell.angle_alpha   90.00
_cell.angle_beta   90.00
_cell.angle_gamma   90.00
#
_symmetry.space_group_name_H-M   'P 1'
#
loop_
_entity.id
_entity.type
_entity.pdbx_description
1 polymer ?
#
loop_
_entity_poly.entity_id
_entity_poly.type
_entity_poly.pdbx_seq_one_letter_code
_entity_poly.pdbx_strand_id
1 'polypeptide(L)'
;MQSKYLVGAVGAVAGAAVVFGLGGHFLAGTESTTSLDTQSTASVGGHKALAAYVVEGRTQSKYHPLPWVGVKVTDVSCPSGLKAVAGATLTCTGAKSGGGTVDIPVTVVKASDKSVTWKFDR
;
A
#
# COMPACT_ATOMS: atom_id res chain seq x y z
N MET A 1 43.25 -37.54 2.29
CA MET A 1 41.93 -38.02 2.76
C MET A 1 40.94 -36.87 2.68
N GLN A 2 40.10 -36.81 1.65
CA GLN A 2 38.91 -35.95 1.62
C GLN A 2 37.81 -36.67 0.84
N SER A 3 36.63 -36.75 1.46
CA SER A 3 35.57 -37.69 1.14
C SER A 3 34.71 -37.25 -0.05
N LYS A 4 34.27 -38.26 -0.79
CA LYS A 4 33.33 -38.21 -1.91
C LYS A 4 31.92 -37.95 -1.36
N TYR A 5 31.23 -36.93 -1.87
CA TYR A 5 29.80 -36.75 -1.64
C TYR A 5 29.01 -37.40 -2.77
N LEU A 6 28.20 -38.39 -2.38
CA LEU A 6 27.29 -39.17 -3.21
C LEU A 6 26.18 -38.27 -3.77
N VAL A 7 26.05 -38.27 -5.10
CA VAL A 7 24.90 -37.72 -5.83
C VAL A 7 23.86 -38.83 -5.98
N GLY A 8 22.67 -38.61 -5.41
CA GLY A 8 21.44 -39.38 -5.57
C GLY A 8 20.38 -38.73 -4.68
N ALA A 9 19.12 -38.51 -5.07
CA ALA A 9 18.33 -39.09 -6.13
C ALA A 9 17.23 -38.11 -6.61
N VAL A 10 16.66 -38.48 -7.76
CA VAL A 10 15.51 -37.93 -8.48
C VAL A 10 14.24 -37.87 -7.62
N GLY A 11 13.41 -36.82 -7.80
CA GLY A 11 12.02 -36.81 -7.33
C GLY A 11 11.33 -35.46 -7.50
N ALA A 12 10.47 -35.34 -8.53
CA ALA A 12 9.74 -34.13 -8.90
C ALA A 12 8.59 -33.78 -7.94
N VAL A 13 8.29 -32.48 -7.78
CA VAL A 13 6.92 -31.94 -7.66
C VAL A 13 6.93 -30.43 -7.91
N ALA A 14 6.01 -29.97 -8.75
CA ALA A 14 5.74 -28.58 -9.06
C ALA A 14 5.19 -27.81 -7.83
N GLY A 15 5.49 -26.51 -7.75
CA GLY A 15 4.84 -25.61 -6.81
C GLY A 15 5.60 -24.30 -6.63
N ALA A 16 5.24 -23.29 -7.42
CA ALA A 16 5.69 -21.93 -7.18
C ALA A 16 5.12 -21.41 -5.85
N ALA A 17 5.98 -20.87 -4.98
CA ALA A 17 5.58 -19.98 -3.89
C ALA A 17 6.66 -18.91 -3.70
N VAL A 18 6.40 -17.79 -4.38
CA VAL A 18 6.73 -16.39 -4.06
C VAL A 18 7.87 -16.12 -3.07
N VAL A 19 8.90 -15.47 -3.62
CA VAL A 19 9.91 -14.68 -2.92
C VAL A 19 9.24 -13.60 -2.03
N PHE A 20 9.96 -13.19 -0.98
CA PHE A 20 9.78 -11.97 -0.15
C PHE A 20 9.14 -12.15 1.23
N GLY A 21 9.94 -12.68 2.17
CA GLY A 21 9.70 -12.63 3.61
C GLY A 21 10.75 -11.83 4.40
N LEU A 22 11.50 -10.92 3.77
CA LEU A 22 12.50 -10.06 4.44
C LEU A 22 12.35 -8.61 3.96
N GLY A 23 11.74 -7.74 4.77
CA GLY A 23 11.68 -6.30 4.47
C GLY A 23 10.72 -5.44 5.30
N GLY A 24 9.89 -6.03 6.17
CA GLY A 24 8.78 -5.32 6.82
C GLY A 24 9.10 -4.35 7.97
N HIS A 25 10.36 -3.97 8.22
CA HIS A 25 10.71 -3.16 9.40
C HIS A 25 11.00 -1.68 9.12
N PHE A 26 10.96 -1.24 7.85
CA PHE A 26 11.28 0.16 7.48
C PHE A 26 10.07 1.02 7.03
N LEU A 27 8.85 0.48 6.97
CA LEU A 27 7.69 1.16 6.38
C LEU A 27 6.56 1.54 7.36
N ALA A 28 6.72 1.27 8.67
CA ALA A 28 5.66 1.45 9.67
C ALA A 28 5.09 2.90 9.76
N GLY A 29 5.85 3.91 9.32
CA GLY A 29 5.40 5.30 9.27
C GLY A 29 4.48 5.63 8.08
N THR A 30 4.74 5.04 6.92
CA THR A 30 3.99 5.32 5.67
C THR A 30 2.90 4.31 5.40
N GLU A 31 2.91 3.16 6.06
CA GLU A 31 1.85 2.15 5.97
C GLU A 31 0.62 2.49 6.84
N SER A 32 -0.54 2.14 6.32
CA SER A 32 -1.83 2.24 6.99
C SER A 32 -2.65 1.01 6.64
N THR A 33 -3.19 0.35 7.67
CA THR A 33 -4.16 -0.73 7.51
C THR A 33 -5.54 -0.21 7.89
N THR A 34 -6.49 -0.36 6.98
CA THR A 34 -7.87 0.09 7.17
C THR A 34 -8.82 -1.08 6.97
N SER A 35 -9.82 -1.20 7.85
CA SER A 35 -10.91 -2.16 7.69
C SER A 35 -11.83 -1.76 6.53
N LEU A 36 -12.32 -2.76 5.80
CA LEU A 36 -13.35 -2.60 4.78
C LEU A 36 -14.70 -2.95 5.45
N ASP A 37 -15.26 -1.96 6.13
CA ASP A 37 -16.59 -2.01 6.74
C ASP A 37 -17.61 -1.17 5.93
N THR A 38 -18.89 -1.18 6.32
CA THR A 38 -19.96 -0.50 5.58
C THR A 38 -19.74 1.00 5.45
N GLN A 39 -19.01 1.62 6.37
CA GLN A 39 -18.67 3.04 6.29
C GLN A 39 -17.48 3.22 5.35
N SER A 40 -16.40 2.45 5.54
CA SER A 40 -15.14 2.67 4.81
C SER A 40 -15.06 2.04 3.42
N THR A 41 -16.07 1.26 3.00
CA THR A 41 -16.04 0.52 1.72
C THR A 41 -16.75 1.26 0.61
N ALA A 42 -16.10 1.36 -0.55
CA ALA A 42 -16.67 1.76 -1.83
C ALA A 42 -16.57 0.60 -2.83
N SER A 43 -17.15 0.79 -4.03
CA SER A 43 -16.98 -0.12 -5.17
C SER A 43 -16.34 0.64 -6.33
N VAL A 44 -15.25 0.11 -6.86
CA VAL A 44 -14.55 0.67 -8.03
C VAL A 44 -14.41 -0.42 -9.07
N GLY A 45 -15.07 -0.24 -10.21
CA GLY A 45 -15.04 -1.21 -11.31
C GLY A 45 -15.53 -2.60 -10.91
N GLY A 46 -16.52 -2.70 -10.00
CA GLY A 46 -17.07 -3.97 -9.53
C GLY A 46 -16.26 -4.67 -8.42
N HIS A 47 -15.17 -4.06 -7.95
CA HIS A 47 -14.38 -4.58 -6.83
C HIS A 47 -14.59 -3.75 -5.57
N LYS A 48 -14.51 -4.41 -4.40
CA LYS A 48 -14.38 -3.70 -3.12
C LYS A 48 -13.18 -2.75 -3.18
N ALA A 49 -13.40 -1.55 -2.69
CA ALA A 49 -12.42 -0.49 -2.61
C ALA A 49 -12.54 0.18 -1.25
N LEU A 50 -11.46 0.79 -0.78
CA LEU A 50 -11.51 1.74 0.31
C LEU A 50 -12.08 3.05 -0.23
N ALA A 51 -13.05 3.63 0.46
CA ALA A 51 -13.68 4.86 0.03
C ALA A 51 -12.69 6.03 -0.05
N ALA A 52 -12.86 6.90 -1.05
CA ALA A 52 -11.95 8.01 -1.34
C ALA A 52 -11.74 8.90 -0.10
N TYR A 53 -12.83 9.29 0.57
CA TYR A 53 -12.79 10.14 1.76
C TYR A 53 -11.95 9.55 2.92
N VAL A 54 -11.87 8.21 3.02
CA VAL A 54 -11.03 7.54 4.03
C VAL A 54 -9.56 7.65 3.65
N VAL A 55 -9.25 7.46 2.37
CA VAL A 55 -7.89 7.64 1.84
C VAL A 55 -7.46 9.08 2.00
N GLU A 56 -8.32 10.05 1.65
CA GLU A 56 -8.07 11.49 1.76
C GLU A 56 -7.74 11.89 3.21
N GLY A 57 -8.63 11.57 4.15
CA GLY A 57 -8.44 11.93 5.56
C GLY A 57 -7.21 11.27 6.18
N ARG A 58 -6.95 10.00 5.84
CA ARG A 58 -5.75 9.29 6.31
C ARG A 58 -4.48 9.84 5.68
N THR A 59 -4.53 10.17 4.39
CA THR A 59 -3.42 10.79 3.66
C THR A 59 -3.09 12.14 4.27
N GLN A 60 -4.06 13.02 4.45
CA GLN A 60 -3.83 14.32 5.08
C GLN A 60 -3.24 14.18 6.50
N SER A 61 -3.74 13.23 7.30
CA SER A 61 -3.27 13.02 8.68
C SER A 61 -1.87 12.40 8.78
N LYS A 62 -1.54 11.44 7.90
CA LYS A 62 -0.27 10.68 7.97
C LYS A 62 0.81 11.20 7.04
N TYR A 63 0.47 11.81 5.91
CA TYR A 63 1.43 12.29 4.91
C TYR A 63 2.10 13.60 5.36
N HIS A 64 1.33 14.55 5.89
CA HIS A 64 1.87 15.82 6.40
C HIS A 64 3.02 15.70 7.42
N PRO A 65 2.94 14.85 8.47
CA PRO A 65 4.01 14.74 9.47
C PRO A 65 5.25 13.99 8.98
N LEU A 66 5.28 13.51 7.73
CA LEU A 66 6.44 12.78 7.22
C LEU A 66 7.64 13.73 7.03
N PRO A 67 8.84 13.34 7.53
CA PRO A 67 10.00 14.22 7.58
C PRO A 67 10.50 14.66 6.19
N TRP A 68 10.16 13.91 5.15
CA TRP A 68 10.58 14.15 3.77
C TRP A 68 9.56 14.96 2.95
N VAL A 69 8.31 15.09 3.42
CA VAL A 69 7.31 15.96 2.78
C VAL A 69 7.65 17.42 3.06
N GLY A 70 8.07 17.73 4.29
CA GLY A 70 8.63 19.04 4.67
C GLY A 70 7.66 20.24 4.55
N VAL A 71 6.45 20.01 4.07
CA VAL A 71 5.41 21.04 3.87
C VAL A 71 4.08 20.57 4.43
N LYS A 72 3.28 21.54 4.91
CA LYS A 72 1.91 21.24 5.30
C LYS A 72 1.07 21.00 4.05
N VAL A 73 0.45 19.83 4.00
CA VAL A 73 -0.48 19.44 2.95
C VAL A 73 -1.89 19.47 3.52
N THR A 74 -2.78 20.18 2.83
CA THR A 74 -4.20 20.31 3.16
C THR A 74 -5.02 19.99 1.93
N ASP A 75 -6.33 19.82 2.09
CA ASP A 75 -7.26 19.65 0.97
C ASP A 75 -6.84 18.49 0.06
N VAL A 76 -6.58 17.33 0.68
CA VAL A 76 -6.23 16.12 -0.08
C VAL A 76 -7.49 15.60 -0.75
N SER A 77 -7.46 15.51 -2.07
CA SER A 77 -8.51 14.92 -2.88
C SER A 77 -7.96 13.71 -3.65
N CYS A 78 -8.71 12.61 -3.60
CA CYS A 78 -8.39 11.39 -4.33
C CYS A 78 -9.45 11.20 -5.44
N PRO A 79 -9.04 10.95 -6.71
CA PRO A 79 -9.98 10.89 -7.83
C PRO A 79 -10.98 9.73 -7.73
N SER A 80 -10.63 8.69 -6.98
CA SER A 80 -11.48 7.53 -6.74
C SER A 80 -11.16 6.87 -5.39
N GLY A 81 -11.98 5.89 -5.01
CA GLY A 81 -11.61 4.96 -3.95
C GLY A 81 -10.38 4.13 -4.32
N LEU A 82 -9.66 3.65 -3.30
CA LEU A 82 -8.51 2.78 -3.48
C LEU A 82 -8.96 1.33 -3.62
N LYS A 83 -8.81 0.77 -4.81
CA LYS A 83 -9.18 -0.63 -5.09
C LYS A 83 -8.50 -1.56 -4.08
N ALA A 84 -9.25 -2.43 -3.39
CA ALA A 84 -8.71 -3.37 -2.42
C ALA A 84 -8.07 -4.57 -3.14
N VAL A 85 -7.04 -4.30 -3.92
CA VAL A 85 -6.26 -5.29 -4.67
C VAL A 85 -4.79 -4.98 -4.45
N ALA A 86 -3.99 -5.98 -4.07
CA ALA A 86 -2.55 -5.79 -3.89
C ALA A 86 -1.90 -5.28 -5.19
N GLY A 87 -1.06 -4.25 -5.09
CA GLY A 87 -0.45 -3.55 -6.23
C GLY A 87 -1.32 -2.46 -6.85
N ALA A 88 -2.58 -2.29 -6.43
CA ALA A 88 -3.40 -1.17 -6.88
C ALA A 88 -2.78 0.15 -6.40
N THR A 89 -2.69 1.12 -7.31
CA THR A 89 -2.12 2.44 -7.02
C THR A 89 -3.15 3.50 -7.37
N LEU A 90 -3.23 4.55 -6.55
CA LEU A 90 -3.87 5.80 -6.93
C LEU A 90 -2.95 6.98 -6.63
N THR A 91 -3.20 8.09 -7.29
CA THR A 91 -2.54 9.36 -6.98
C THR A 91 -3.58 10.29 -6.40
N CYS A 92 -3.42 10.67 -5.14
CA CYS A 92 -4.20 11.75 -4.54
C CYS A 92 -3.46 13.06 -4.72
N THR A 93 -4.18 14.16 -4.85
CA THR A 93 -3.59 15.49 -4.96
C THR A 93 -3.87 16.26 -3.68
N GLY A 94 -2.87 16.94 -3.13
CA GLY A 94 -3.03 17.81 -1.97
C GLY A 94 -2.53 19.23 -2.25
N ALA A 95 -3.10 20.22 -1.58
CA ALA A 95 -2.63 21.59 -1.63
C ALA A 95 -1.48 21.81 -0.63
N LYS A 96 -0.38 22.42 -1.09
CA LYS A 96 0.75 22.79 -0.22
C LYS A 96 0.50 24.17 0.39
N SER A 97 0.84 24.33 1.66
CA SER A 97 0.75 25.62 2.35
C SER A 97 1.64 26.73 1.74
N GLY A 98 2.65 26.37 0.94
CA GLY A 98 3.53 27.31 0.22
C GLY A 98 3.03 27.69 -1.17
N GLY A 99 1.82 27.28 -1.55
CA GLY A 99 1.29 27.39 -2.91
C GLY A 99 1.62 26.17 -3.77
N GLY A 100 0.70 25.86 -4.69
CA GLY A 100 0.80 24.71 -5.59
C GLY A 100 0.25 23.41 -5.01
N THR A 101 0.28 22.36 -5.83
CA THR A 101 -0.22 21.02 -5.50
C THR A 101 0.93 20.02 -5.31
N VAL A 102 0.67 18.96 -4.58
CA VAL A 102 1.52 17.76 -4.46
C VAL A 102 0.72 16.55 -4.93
N ASP A 103 1.38 15.70 -5.70
CA ASP A 103 0.85 14.38 -6.04
C ASP A 103 1.37 13.36 -5.02
N ILE A 104 0.44 12.62 -4.45
CA ILE A 104 0.66 11.67 -3.36
C ILE A 104 0.33 10.29 -3.89
N PRO A 105 1.35 9.53 -4.34
CA PRO A 105 1.15 8.16 -4.79
C PRO A 105 0.84 7.27 -3.58
N VAL A 106 -0.29 6.57 -3.67
CA VAL A 106 -0.79 5.63 -2.67
C VAL A 106 -0.85 4.25 -3.28
N THR A 107 -0.14 3.28 -2.70
CA THR A 107 -0.06 1.91 -3.20
C THR A 107 -0.59 0.92 -2.19
N VAL A 108 -1.43 -0.02 -2.63
CA VAL A 108 -1.89 -1.14 -1.82
C VAL A 108 -0.80 -2.19 -1.76
N VAL A 109 -0.34 -2.49 -0.56
CA VAL A 109 0.64 -3.54 -0.29
C VAL A 109 -0.06 -4.89 -0.11
N LYS A 110 -1.20 -4.88 0.56
CA LYS A 110 -1.97 -6.09 0.86
C LYS A 110 -3.46 -5.78 0.88
N ALA A 111 -4.27 -6.68 0.35
CA ALA A 111 -5.73 -6.58 0.44
C ALA A 111 -6.33 -7.91 0.82
N SER A 112 -7.41 -7.85 1.59
CA SER A 112 -8.22 -8.96 2.07
C SER A 112 -9.69 -8.55 1.96
N ASP A 113 -10.63 -9.48 2.12
CA ASP A 113 -12.07 -9.17 2.01
C ASP A 113 -12.58 -8.20 3.09
N LYS A 114 -11.83 -8.07 4.20
CA LYS A 114 -12.17 -7.29 5.39
C LYS A 114 -11.22 -6.14 5.67
N SER A 115 -10.07 -6.06 5.01
CA SER A 115 -9.06 -5.05 5.30
C SER A 115 -8.12 -4.83 4.13
N VAL A 116 -7.59 -3.61 4.04
CA VAL A 116 -6.60 -3.21 3.06
C VAL A 116 -5.45 -2.51 3.75
N THR A 117 -4.23 -2.93 3.44
CA THR A 117 -2.98 -2.32 3.87
C THR A 117 -2.36 -1.60 2.67
N TRP A 118 -2.05 -0.34 2.86
CA TRP A 118 -1.57 0.55 1.82
C TRP A 118 -0.51 1.48 2.37
N LYS A 119 0.32 2.04 1.49
CA LYS A 119 1.44 2.91 1.84
C LYS A 119 1.51 4.15 0.96
N PHE A 120 2.14 5.19 1.48
CA PHE A 120 2.62 6.32 0.67
C PHE A 120 3.96 5.98 0.05
N ASP A 121 4.11 6.29 -1.24
CA ASP A 121 5.39 6.21 -1.94
C ASP A 121 6.09 7.56 -1.99
N ARG A 122 7.42 7.56 -2.18
CA ARG A 122 8.27 8.76 -2.12
C ARG A 122 8.62 9.35 -3.47
#